data_AF-A0AAE7E7M7-F1
#
_entry.id   AF-A0AAE7E7M7-F1
#
_cell.length_a   1.000
_cell.length_b   1.000
_cell.length_c   1.000
_cell.angle_alpha   90.00
_cell.angle_beta   90.00
_cell.angle_gamma   90.00
#
_symmetry.space_group_name_H-M   'P 1'
#
loop_
_entity.id
_entity.type
_entity.pdbx_description
1 polymer ?
#
loop_
_entity_poly.entity_id
_entity_poly.type
_entity_poly.pdbx_seq_one_letter_code
_entity_poly.pdbx_strand_id
1 'polypeptide(L)'
;MFLKNIHYVIAFFLIVLSVLLTILVPGGPIETRDFSHYSETILTLFNIFLTSLGLLSFVVAFLIVKKKKHSIILSTIIALLYIFIYLIDLFEIFPTSPMSMSSSLFFIEIFSTILGIILIFLCSKYNNLEIDNSENITIIKFSFYKILTLVLILLFAIGIVIFATKSAMGQ
;
A
#
# COMPACT_ATOMS: atom_id res chain seq x y z
N MET A 1 6.69 -14.65 24.43
CA MET A 1 7.31 -14.92 23.11
C MET A 1 6.74 -14.03 22.01
N PHE A 2 5.41 -13.89 21.87
CA PHE A 2 4.75 -13.06 20.85
C PHE A 2 5.16 -11.58 20.82
N LEU A 3 5.31 -10.94 21.98
CA LEU A 3 5.73 -9.52 22.08
C LEU A 3 7.11 -9.23 21.46
N LYS A 4 8.03 -10.19 21.45
CA LYS A 4 9.41 -9.96 20.95
C LYS A 4 9.45 -9.83 19.42
N ASN A 5 8.47 -10.40 18.73
CA ASN A 5 8.42 -10.49 17.27
C ASN A 5 7.30 -9.63 16.66
N ILE A 6 6.63 -8.78 17.45
CA ILE A 6 5.48 -8.00 16.97
C ILE A 6 5.81 -7.10 15.78
N HIS A 7 7.00 -6.52 15.72
CA HIS A 7 7.45 -5.70 14.59
C HIS A 7 7.49 -6.50 13.29
N TYR A 8 7.87 -7.77 13.33
CA TYR A 8 7.85 -8.66 12.17
C TYR A 8 6.43 -9.01 11.76
N VAL A 9 5.51 -9.16 12.72
CA VAL A 9 4.09 -9.38 12.43
C VAL A 9 3.49 -8.14 11.75
N ILE A 10 3.73 -6.94 12.28
CA ILE A 10 3.28 -5.68 11.65
C ILE A 10 3.86 -5.53 10.24
N ALA A 11 5.17 -5.80 10.07
CA ALA A 11 5.82 -5.79 8.76
C ALA A 11 5.20 -6.80 7.78
N PHE A 12 4.91 -8.01 8.26
CA PHE A 12 4.27 -9.06 7.47
C PHE A 12 2.90 -8.60 6.98
N PHE A 13 2.06 -8.03 7.84
CA PHE A 13 0.75 -7.50 7.45
C PHE A 13 0.87 -6.39 6.40
N LEU A 14 1.80 -5.44 6.55
CA LEU A 14 2.05 -4.39 5.55
C LEU A 14 2.46 -4.97 4.20
N ILE A 15 3.35 -5.98 4.19
CA ILE A 15 3.79 -6.65 2.97
C ILE A 15 2.62 -7.40 2.33
N VAL A 16 1.84 -8.15 3.11
CA VAL A 16 0.67 -8.88 2.60
C VAL A 16 -0.35 -7.92 1.99
N LEU A 17 -0.68 -6.81 2.65
CA LEU A 17 -1.59 -5.79 2.12
C LEU A 17 -1.08 -5.20 0.79
N SER A 18 0.22 -4.93 0.69
CA SER A 18 0.84 -4.40 -0.53
C SER A 18 0.82 -5.41 -1.69
N VAL A 19 1.08 -6.68 -1.40
CA VAL A 19 0.99 -7.76 -2.39
C VAL A 19 -0.46 -7.95 -2.85
N LEU A 20 -1.42 -7.96 -1.94
CA LEU A 20 -2.84 -8.06 -2.28
C LEU A 20 -3.28 -6.88 -3.14
N LEU A 21 -2.84 -5.66 -2.84
CA LEU A 21 -3.11 -4.49 -3.69
C LEU A 21 -2.55 -4.65 -5.10
N THR A 22 -1.34 -5.20 -5.22
CA THR A 22 -0.70 -5.39 -6.54
C THR A 22 -1.50 -6.33 -7.45
N ILE A 23 -2.17 -7.32 -6.86
CA ILE A 23 -3.04 -8.27 -7.57
C ILE A 23 -4.31 -7.59 -8.11
N LEU A 24 -4.72 -6.49 -7.48
CA LEU A 24 -5.90 -5.69 -7.81
C LEU A 24 -5.60 -4.52 -8.76
N VAL A 25 -4.34 -4.29 -9.13
CA VAL A 25 -3.99 -3.26 -10.12
C VAL A 25 -4.66 -3.63 -11.45
N PRO A 26 -5.31 -2.68 -12.16
CA PRO A 26 -5.87 -2.95 -13.47
C PRO A 26 -4.85 -3.55 -14.44
N GLY A 27 -5.22 -4.64 -15.12
CA GLY A 27 -4.29 -5.45 -15.93
C GLY A 27 -3.55 -6.53 -15.14
N GLY A 28 -3.76 -6.58 -13.83
CA GLY A 28 -3.41 -7.69 -12.98
C GLY A 28 -4.30 -8.92 -13.22
N PRO A 29 -4.06 -10.03 -12.49
CA PRO A 29 -4.72 -11.29 -12.75
C PRO A 29 -6.20 -11.33 -12.32
N ILE A 30 -6.67 -10.36 -11.53
CA ILE A 30 -8.02 -10.39 -10.93
C ILE A 30 -8.86 -9.17 -11.29
N GLU A 31 -8.26 -7.99 -11.36
CA GLU A 31 -8.97 -6.76 -11.73
C GLU A 31 -9.15 -6.69 -13.26
N THR A 32 -10.35 -7.03 -13.71
CA THR A 32 -10.75 -7.06 -15.12
C THR A 32 -11.84 -6.04 -15.44
N ARG A 33 -12.22 -5.16 -14.50
CA ARG A 33 -13.22 -4.11 -14.73
C ARG A 33 -12.69 -3.07 -15.73
N ASP A 34 -13.60 -2.51 -16.51
CA ASP A 34 -13.32 -1.45 -17.48
C ASP A 34 -13.66 -0.10 -16.83
N PHE A 35 -12.69 0.79 -16.86
CA PHE A 35 -12.78 2.14 -16.30
C PHE A 35 -12.59 3.22 -17.36
N SER A 36 -12.70 2.87 -18.65
CA SER A 36 -12.55 3.76 -19.80
C SER A 36 -13.49 4.98 -19.81
N HIS A 37 -14.58 4.94 -19.02
CA HIS A 37 -15.49 6.07 -18.84
C HIS A 37 -14.92 7.19 -17.96
N TYR A 38 -13.89 6.93 -17.16
CA TYR A 38 -13.14 7.96 -16.44
C TYR A 38 -12.12 8.63 -17.38
N SER A 39 -11.76 9.87 -17.05
CA SER A 39 -10.64 10.51 -17.75
C SER A 39 -9.32 9.85 -17.36
N GLU A 40 -8.38 9.79 -18.32
CA GLU A 40 -7.03 9.27 -18.11
C GLU A 40 -6.31 9.94 -16.93
N THR A 41 -6.57 11.24 -16.71
CA THR A 41 -5.99 11.99 -15.58
C THR A 41 -6.47 11.47 -14.23
N ILE A 42 -7.76 11.16 -14.08
CA ILE A 42 -8.32 10.64 -12.83
C ILE A 42 -7.73 9.24 -12.54
N LEU A 43 -7.70 8.37 -13.55
CA LEU A 43 -7.11 7.03 -13.43
C LEU A 43 -5.62 7.09 -13.10
N THR A 44 -4.89 8.00 -13.75
CA THR A 44 -3.45 8.20 -13.47
C THR A 44 -3.22 8.65 -12.03
N LEU A 45 -3.99 9.62 -11.53
CA LEU A 45 -3.86 10.09 -10.14
C LEU A 45 -4.21 8.98 -9.13
N PHE A 46 -5.25 8.20 -9.41
CA PHE A 46 -5.61 7.06 -8.57
C PHE A 46 -4.52 5.98 -8.57
N ASN A 47 -3.98 5.63 -9.73
CA ASN A 47 -2.89 4.67 -9.84
C ASN A 47 -1.59 5.17 -9.21
N ILE A 48 -1.29 6.48 -9.26
CA ILE A 48 -0.18 7.08 -8.51
C ILE A 48 -0.39 6.88 -7.01
N PHE A 49 -1.62 7.11 -6.52
CA PHE A 49 -1.96 6.90 -5.11
C PHE A 49 -1.79 5.43 -4.70
N LEU A 50 -2.36 4.48 -5.46
CA LEU A 50 -2.24 3.04 -5.17
C LEU A 50 -0.78 2.57 -5.23
N THR A 51 -0.04 2.97 -6.26
CA THR A 51 1.38 2.60 -6.42
C THR A 51 2.21 3.15 -5.27
N SER A 52 1.96 4.41 -4.86
CA SER A 52 2.63 5.02 -3.72
C SER A 52 2.30 4.28 -2.42
N LEU A 53 1.04 3.94 -2.20
CA LEU A 53 0.58 3.19 -1.03
C LEU A 53 1.27 1.81 -0.95
N GLY A 54 1.32 1.07 -2.07
CA GLY A 54 1.99 -0.22 -2.17
C GLY A 54 3.49 -0.13 -1.88
N LEU A 55 4.21 0.79 -2.53
CA LEU A 55 5.65 0.96 -2.34
C LEU A 55 6.01 1.47 -0.93
N LEU A 56 5.27 2.46 -0.42
CA LEU A 56 5.48 2.98 0.94
C LEU A 56 5.24 1.90 2.00
N SER A 57 4.33 0.96 1.75
CA SER A 57 4.11 -0.18 2.67
C SER A 57 5.37 -1.00 2.87
N PHE A 58 6.15 -1.27 1.81
CA PHE A 58 7.44 -1.96 1.93
C PHE A 58 8.48 -1.12 2.68
N VAL A 59 8.52 0.19 2.43
CA VAL A 59 9.42 1.11 3.15
C VAL A 59 9.09 1.12 4.64
N VAL A 60 7.82 1.25 5.01
CA VAL A 60 7.37 1.23 6.41
C VAL A 60 7.59 -0.15 7.05
N ALA A 61 7.38 -1.24 6.31
CA ALA A 61 7.71 -2.60 6.76
C ALA A 61 9.21 -2.76 7.08
N PHE A 62 10.09 -2.15 6.29
CA PHE A 62 11.52 -2.11 6.61
C PHE A 62 11.80 -1.27 7.87
N LEU A 63 11.17 -0.10 8.00
CA LEU A 63 11.35 0.79 9.15
C LEU A 63 10.89 0.15 10.48
N ILE A 64 9.77 -0.58 10.47
CA ILE A 64 9.25 -1.26 11.65
C ILE A 64 10.17 -2.42 12.07
N VAL A 65 10.72 -3.19 11.12
CA VAL A 65 11.71 -4.24 11.41
C VAL A 65 12.99 -3.63 12.00
N LYS A 66 13.40 -2.47 11.51
CA LYS A 66 14.53 -1.69 12.06
C LYS A 66 14.18 -0.92 13.35
N LYS A 67 12.95 -1.04 13.85
CA LYS A 67 12.45 -0.39 15.07
C LYS A 67 12.73 1.12 15.10
N LYS A 68 12.56 1.77 13.94
CA LYS A 68 12.76 3.22 13.80
C LYS A 68 11.56 3.97 14.40
N LYS A 69 11.84 5.17 14.90
CA LYS A 69 10.82 6.06 15.46
C LYS A 69 9.74 6.39 14.42
N HIS A 70 8.50 6.55 14.86
CA HIS A 70 7.31 6.82 14.06
C HIS A 70 6.90 5.69 13.10
N SER A 71 7.57 4.54 13.11
CA SER A 71 7.22 3.42 12.23
C SER A 71 5.84 2.83 12.57
N ILE A 72 5.43 2.83 13.85
CA ILE A 72 4.11 2.33 14.24
C ILE A 72 3.01 3.30 13.82
N ILE A 73 3.24 4.60 13.99
CA ILE A 73 2.32 5.65 13.54
C ILE A 73 2.15 5.59 12.02
N LEU A 74 3.26 5.50 11.26
CA LEU A 74 3.22 5.36 9.81
C LEU A 74 2.48 4.08 9.37
N SER A 75 2.71 2.96 10.07
CA SER A 75 1.99 1.70 9.79
C SER A 75 0.47 1.86 9.98
N THR A 76 0.07 2.65 10.98
CA THR A 76 -1.35 2.94 11.26
C THR A 76 -1.96 3.80 10.15
N ILE A 77 -1.26 4.83 9.69
CA ILE A 77 -1.71 5.69 8.57
C ILE A 77 -1.87 4.86 7.30
N ILE A 78 -0.88 4.03 6.96
CA ILE A 78 -0.94 3.15 5.78
C ILE A 78 -2.12 2.18 5.88
N ALA A 79 -2.32 1.54 7.03
CA ALA A 79 -3.46 0.65 7.25
C ALA A 79 -4.82 1.37 7.09
N LEU A 80 -4.93 2.60 7.58
CA LEU A 80 -6.13 3.43 7.42
C LEU A 80 -6.40 3.72 5.94
N LEU A 81 -5.37 4.07 5.16
CA LEU A 81 -5.49 4.33 3.73
C LEU A 81 -5.94 3.09 2.94
N TYR A 82 -5.43 1.91 3.28
CA TYR A 82 -5.93 0.65 2.70
C TYR A 82 -7.42 0.43 3.00
N ILE A 83 -7.82 0.53 4.27
CA ILE A 83 -9.23 0.38 4.64
C ILE A 83 -10.10 1.39 3.90
N PHE A 84 -9.66 2.64 3.84
CA PHE A 84 -10.40 3.71 3.17
C PHE A 84 -10.61 3.40 1.69
N ILE A 85 -9.58 2.98 0.97
CA ILE A 85 -9.69 2.70 -0.46
C ILE A 85 -10.60 1.51 -0.73
N TYR A 86 -10.46 0.42 0.04
CA TYR A 86 -11.29 -0.77 -0.14
C TYR A 86 -12.74 -0.53 0.27
N LEU A 87 -13.01 0.26 1.32
CA LEU A 87 -14.39 0.60 1.67
C LEU A 87 -15.05 1.45 0.59
N ILE A 88 -14.34 2.42 0.02
CA ILE A 88 -14.89 3.26 -1.04
C ILE A 88 -15.17 2.46 -2.31
N ASP A 89 -14.33 1.47 -2.67
CA ASP A 89 -14.59 0.56 -3.78
C ASP A 89 -15.76 -0.39 -3.47
N LEU A 90 -15.77 -1.04 -2.29
CA LEU A 90 -16.86 -1.93 -1.84
C LEU A 90 -18.23 -1.25 -1.74
N PHE A 91 -18.26 0.06 -1.44
CA PHE A 91 -19.50 0.85 -1.43
C PHE A 91 -19.85 1.43 -2.81
N GLU A 92 -19.13 1.06 -3.86
CA GLU A 92 -19.31 1.55 -5.22
C GLU A 92 -19.28 3.09 -5.29
N ILE A 93 -18.49 3.73 -4.43
CA ILE A 93 -18.30 5.19 -4.44
C ILE A 93 -17.22 5.55 -5.46
N PHE A 94 -16.09 4.83 -5.45
CA PHE A 94 -14.97 5.03 -6.37
C PHE A 94 -13.90 3.91 -6.24
N PRO A 95 -13.34 3.40 -7.36
CA PRO A 95 -13.78 3.63 -8.73
C PRO A 95 -15.07 2.87 -9.03
N THR A 96 -15.99 3.46 -9.81
CA THR A 96 -17.18 2.75 -10.30
C THR A 96 -16.90 2.12 -11.66
N SER A 97 -17.56 1.01 -11.98
CA SER A 97 -17.49 0.40 -13.31
C SER A 97 -18.88 -0.08 -13.71
N PRO A 98 -19.25 -0.02 -14.99
CA PRO A 98 -20.45 -0.68 -15.49
C PRO A 98 -20.34 -2.22 -15.40
N MET A 99 -19.13 -2.76 -15.26
CA MET A 99 -18.91 -4.19 -15.06
C MET A 99 -18.94 -4.55 -13.58
N SER A 100 -19.76 -5.56 -13.24
CA SER A 100 -19.85 -6.06 -11.87
C SER A 100 -18.51 -6.60 -11.38
N MET A 101 -18.20 -6.32 -10.12
CA MET A 101 -17.01 -6.81 -9.45
C MET A 101 -16.99 -8.34 -9.39
N SER A 102 -15.85 -8.95 -9.73
CA SER A 102 -15.71 -10.40 -9.66
C SER A 102 -15.73 -10.88 -8.21
N SER A 103 -16.21 -12.11 -7.96
CA SER A 103 -16.27 -12.66 -6.60
C SER A 103 -14.87 -12.73 -5.95
N SER A 104 -13.83 -13.03 -6.73
CA SER A 104 -12.44 -13.05 -6.26
C SER A 104 -11.98 -11.68 -5.75
N LEU A 105 -12.30 -10.62 -6.51
CA LEU A 105 -11.96 -9.26 -6.17
C LEU A 105 -12.64 -8.84 -4.86
N PHE A 106 -13.93 -9.15 -4.74
CA PHE A 106 -14.73 -8.93 -3.53
C PHE A 106 -14.16 -9.60 -2.28
N PHE A 107 -13.75 -10.87 -2.39
CA PHE A 107 -13.12 -11.56 -1.26
C PHE A 107 -11.79 -10.93 -0.87
N ILE A 108 -10.96 -10.52 -1.84
CA ILE A 108 -9.67 -9.91 -1.55
C ILE A 108 -9.84 -8.56 -0.86
N GLU A 109 -10.80 -7.73 -1.28
CA GLU A 109 -11.03 -6.42 -0.66
C GLU A 109 -11.57 -6.54 0.76
N ILE A 110 -12.54 -7.42 1.00
CA ILE A 110 -13.05 -7.69 2.36
C ILE A 110 -11.92 -8.23 3.23
N PHE A 111 -11.16 -9.20 2.73
CA PHE A 111 -10.06 -9.80 3.47
C PHE A 111 -8.98 -8.77 3.80
N SER A 112 -8.62 -7.93 2.84
CA SER A 112 -7.63 -6.85 3.02
C SER A 112 -8.14 -5.79 4.00
N THR A 113 -9.43 -5.48 3.98
CA THR A 113 -10.06 -4.57 4.96
C THR A 113 -9.96 -5.13 6.37
N ILE A 114 -10.28 -6.42 6.56
CA ILE A 114 -10.15 -7.11 7.86
C ILE A 114 -8.69 -7.10 8.32
N LEU A 115 -7.73 -7.41 7.43
CA LEU A 115 -6.31 -7.35 7.74
C LEU A 115 -5.86 -5.94 8.15
N GLY A 116 -6.36 -4.91 7.46
CA GLY A 116 -6.11 -3.51 7.82
C GLY A 116 -6.60 -3.18 9.23
N ILE A 117 -7.81 -3.61 9.60
CA ILE A 117 -8.38 -3.39 10.94
C ILE A 117 -7.53 -4.09 12.01
N ILE A 118 -7.13 -5.35 11.75
CA ILE A 118 -6.24 -6.09 12.65
C ILE A 118 -4.91 -5.36 12.80
N LEU A 119 -4.34 -4.85 11.70
CA LEU A 119 -3.09 -4.09 11.73
C LEU A 119 -3.20 -2.82 12.58
N ILE A 120 -4.28 -2.04 12.44
CA ILE A 120 -4.54 -0.87 13.28
C ILE A 120 -4.63 -1.26 14.76
N PHE A 121 -5.36 -2.34 15.07
CA PHE A 121 -5.48 -2.84 16.44
C PHE A 121 -4.11 -3.21 17.03
N LEU A 122 -3.27 -3.91 16.26
CA LEU A 122 -1.91 -4.25 16.68
C LEU A 122 -1.07 -2.98 16.90
N CYS A 123 -1.08 -2.04 15.96
CA CYS A 123 -0.34 -0.79 16.10
C CYS A 123 -0.77 0.01 17.34
N SER A 124 -2.08 0.14 17.58
CA SER A 124 -2.62 0.82 18.76
C SER A 124 -2.18 0.15 20.07
N LYS A 125 -2.28 -1.18 20.15
CA LYS A 125 -1.91 -1.96 21.34
C LYS A 125 -0.41 -1.88 21.65
N TYR A 126 0.43 -1.77 20.62
CA TYR A 126 1.89 -1.84 20.74
C TYR A 126 2.61 -0.51 20.51
N ASN A 127 1.87 0.60 20.43
CA ASN A 127 2.42 1.95 20.22
C ASN A 127 3.43 2.37 21.30
N ASN A 128 3.26 1.89 22.53
CA ASN A 128 4.14 2.23 23.66
C ASN A 128 5.55 1.63 23.55
N LEU A 129 5.81 0.72 22.60
CA LEU A 129 7.15 0.16 22.36
C LEU A 129 8.08 1.14 21.61
N GLU A 130 7.57 2.30 21.17
CA GLU A 130 8.29 3.26 20.34
C GLU A 130 9.19 4.24 21.13
N ILE A 131 9.17 4.18 22.47
CA ILE A 131 9.65 5.27 23.34
C ILE A 131 11.19 5.38 23.44
N ASP A 132 11.99 4.34 23.15
CA ASP A 132 13.41 4.33 23.58
C ASP A 132 14.50 4.56 22.51
N ASN A 133 14.17 4.78 21.24
CA ASN A 133 15.20 4.97 20.19
C ASN A 133 15.28 6.41 19.70
N SER A 134 15.84 7.30 20.52
CA SER A 134 16.25 8.66 20.12
C SER A 134 17.59 8.66 19.37
N GLU A 135 17.70 7.88 18.29
CA GLU A 135 18.80 8.12 17.36
C GLU A 135 18.45 9.38 16.56
N ASN A 136 19.22 10.45 16.77
CA ASN A 136 19.13 11.67 15.97
C ASN A 136 19.15 11.30 14.48
N ILE A 137 18.24 11.91 13.71
CA ILE A 137 18.17 11.76 12.25
C ILE A 137 19.51 12.24 11.70
N THR A 138 20.41 11.30 11.41
CA THR A 138 21.66 11.62 10.72
C THR A 138 21.29 12.02 9.30
N ILE A 139 21.76 13.19 8.89
CA ILE A 139 21.57 13.71 7.53
C ILE A 139 21.95 12.61 6.54
N ILE A 140 21.01 12.20 5.70
CA ILE A 140 21.19 11.14 4.72
C ILE A 140 22.34 11.56 3.81
N LYS A 141 23.52 10.96 3.98
CA LYS A 141 24.58 11.07 2.98
C LYS A 141 24.12 10.35 1.73
N PHE A 142 23.78 11.10 0.70
CA PHE A 142 23.44 10.60 -0.63
C PHE A 142 24.72 10.11 -1.30
N SER A 143 24.90 8.79 -1.32
CA SER A 143 25.88 8.14 -2.18
C SER A 143 25.29 7.98 -3.57
N PHE A 144 26.13 7.98 -4.61
CA PHE A 144 25.73 7.73 -6.00
C PHE A 144 24.82 6.50 -6.13
N TYR A 145 25.15 5.40 -5.44
CA TYR A 145 24.33 4.18 -5.46
C TYR A 145 22.92 4.39 -4.88
N LYS A 146 22.76 5.20 -3.83
CA LYS A 146 21.44 5.49 -3.25
C LYS A 146 20.59 6.33 -4.20
N ILE A 147 21.21 7.31 -4.88
CA ILE A 147 20.54 8.12 -5.90
C ILE A 147 20.09 7.23 -7.05
N LEU A 148 20.99 6.38 -7.55
CA LEU A 148 20.69 5.44 -8.63
C LEU A 148 19.53 4.51 -8.26
N THR A 149 19.53 3.93 -7.05
CA THR A 149 18.41 3.11 -6.57
C THR A 149 17.10 3.89 -6.51
N LEU A 150 17.12 5.15 -6.03
CA LEU A 150 15.92 5.98 -5.99
C LEU A 150 15.36 6.25 -7.39
N VAL A 151 16.23 6.54 -8.36
CA VAL A 151 15.85 6.75 -9.77
C VAL A 151 15.24 5.47 -10.36
N LEU A 152 15.81 4.30 -10.07
CA LEU A 152 15.27 3.01 -10.53
C LEU A 152 13.88 2.73 -9.94
N ILE A 153 13.69 2.98 -8.64
CA ILE A 153 12.38 2.84 -7.99
C ILE A 153 11.37 3.81 -8.62
N LEU A 154 11.77 5.04 -8.89
CA LEU A 154 10.91 6.05 -9.53
C LEU A 154 10.50 5.62 -10.94
N LEU A 155 11.44 5.17 -11.77
CA LEU A 155 11.15 4.67 -13.11
C LEU A 155 10.24 3.45 -13.08
N PHE A 156 10.46 2.54 -12.13
CA PHE A 156 9.60 1.37 -11.93
C PHE A 156 8.18 1.79 -11.52
N ALA A 157 8.04 2.74 -10.59
CA ALA A 157 6.74 3.29 -10.19
C ALA A 157 6.01 3.96 -11.35
N ILE A 158 6.71 4.76 -12.17
CA ILE A 158 6.13 5.37 -13.38
C ILE A 158 5.65 4.29 -14.34
N GLY A 159 6.44 3.22 -14.52
CA GLY A 159 6.05 2.07 -15.35
C GLY A 159 4.76 1.40 -14.86
N ILE A 160 4.63 1.16 -13.55
CA ILE A 160 3.40 0.61 -12.95
C ILE A 160 2.21 1.52 -13.24
N VAL A 161 2.34 2.83 -13.01
CA VAL A 161 1.25 3.79 -13.21
C VAL A 161 0.81 3.82 -14.66
N ILE A 162 1.74 3.92 -15.62
CA ILE A 162 1.41 3.95 -17.05
C ILE A 162 0.72 2.65 -17.47
N PHE A 163 1.25 1.50 -17.04
CA PHE A 163 0.68 0.19 -17.35
C PHE A 163 -0.75 0.06 -16.79
N ALA A 164 -0.93 0.37 -15.50
CA ALA A 164 -2.22 0.28 -14.83
C ALA A 164 -3.25 1.20 -15.47
N THR A 165 -2.88 2.44 -15.82
CA THR A 165 -3.80 3.39 -16.46
C THR A 165 -4.24 2.90 -17.84
N LYS A 166 -3.29 2.46 -18.68
CA LYS A 166 -3.63 1.95 -20.02
C LYS A 166 -4.50 0.70 -19.95
N SER A 167 -4.14 -0.24 -19.08
CA SER A 167 -4.92 -1.46 -18.93
C SER A 167 -6.33 -1.20 -18.39
N ALA A 168 -6.50 -0.22 -17.50
CA ALA A 168 -7.81 0.20 -16.99
C ALA A 168 -8.72 0.80 -18.10
N MET A 169 -8.11 1.31 -19.17
CA MET A 169 -8.80 1.85 -20.34
C MET A 169 -8.96 0.81 -21.47
N GLY A 170 -8.51 -0.43 -21.27
CA GLY A 170 -8.54 -1.49 -22.29
C GLY A 170 -7.54 -1.31 -23.43
N GLN A 171 -6.42 -0.60 -23.19
CA GLN A 171 -5.33 -0.33 -24.16
C GLN A 171 -4.05 -1.07 -23.78
#